data_AF-A0A5E4RME9-F1
#
_entry.id   AF-A0A5E4RME9-F1
#
_cell.length_a   1.000
_cell.length_b   1.000
_cell.length_c   1.000
_cell.angle_alpha   90.00
_cell.angle_beta   90.00
_cell.angle_gamma   90.00
#
_symmetry.space_group_name_H-M   'P 1'
#
loop_
_entity.id
_entity.type
_entity.pdbx_description
1 polymer ?
#
loop_
_entity_poly.entity_id
_entity_poly.type
_entity_poly.pdbx_seq_one_letter_code
_entity_poly.pdbx_strand_id
1 'polypeptide(L)'
;MNASAVLYCPLHIPKTWGEVTASDILRLDAQGRVIDGDWNITPTINLHIDVHAERHDVRVVIHNHPEWGAVWAAAGRFPPVYDQTSALVDTDPVRYDEYRGTVDDEALGAQRSTHRRARLPVPVGSDGA
;
A
#
# COMPACT_ATOMS: atom_id res chain seq x y z
N MET A 1 -10.37 9.83 23.15
CA MET A 1 -11.05 9.55 21.86
C MET A 1 -10.14 10.11 20.79
N ASN A 2 -9.24 9.29 20.24
CA ASN A 2 -8.25 9.78 19.29
C ASN A 2 -8.90 9.69 17.92
N ALA A 3 -9.28 10.83 17.35
CA ALA A 3 -9.70 10.91 15.96
C ALA A 3 -8.49 10.52 15.10
N SER A 4 -8.49 9.29 14.59
CA SER A 4 -7.49 8.82 13.63
C SER A 4 -7.77 9.53 12.30
N ALA A 5 -7.07 10.64 12.07
CA ALA A 5 -7.14 11.35 10.81
C ALA A 5 -6.14 10.72 9.82
N VAL A 6 -6.63 10.34 8.64
CA VAL A 6 -5.77 9.86 7.54
C VAL A 6 -5.47 11.05 6.61
N LEU A 7 -4.20 11.26 6.29
CA LEU A 7 -3.79 12.22 5.26
C LEU A 7 -3.69 11.50 3.92
N TYR A 8 -4.33 12.06 2.90
CA TYR A 8 -4.44 11.44 1.59
C TYR A 8 -4.09 12.43 0.47
N CYS A 9 -3.28 11.95 -0.48
CA CYS A 9 -2.99 12.66 -1.72
C CYS A 9 -3.99 12.19 -2.81
N PRO A 10 -4.87 13.06 -3.30
CA PRO A 10 -5.84 12.67 -4.32
C PRO A 10 -5.17 12.40 -5.67
N LEU A 11 -5.45 11.23 -6.24
CA LEU A 11 -4.84 10.78 -7.51
C LEU A 11 -5.54 11.33 -8.76
N HIS A 12 -6.69 11.99 -8.61
CA HIS A 12 -7.51 12.52 -9.71
C HIS A 12 -7.69 14.05 -9.64
N ILE A 13 -6.69 14.75 -9.11
CA ILE A 13 -6.59 16.20 -9.32
C ILE A 13 -5.82 16.46 -10.62
N PRO A 14 -6.06 17.58 -11.31
CA PRO A 14 -5.34 17.95 -12.53
C PRO A 14 -3.90 18.42 -12.20
N LYS A 15 -3.17 17.63 -11.40
CA LYS A 15 -1.80 17.88 -10.96
C LYS A 15 -0.99 16.60 -11.02
N THR A 16 0.24 16.72 -11.48
CA THR A 16 1.28 15.70 -11.40
C THR A 16 1.92 15.69 -10.01
N TRP A 17 2.71 14.65 -9.70
CA TRP A 17 3.47 14.57 -8.45
C TRP A 17 4.38 15.79 -8.20
N GLY A 18 4.86 16.47 -9.25
CA GLY A 18 5.68 17.67 -9.14
C GLY A 18 4.90 18.95 -8.82
N GLU A 19 3.56 18.91 -8.94
CA GLU A 19 2.67 20.06 -8.73
C GLU A 19 1.89 19.97 -7.42
N VAL A 20 1.90 18.80 -6.76
CA VAL A 20 1.23 18.58 -5.47
C VAL A 20 1.89 19.44 -4.39
N THR A 21 1.07 20.11 -3.60
CA THR A 21 1.50 20.93 -2.46
C THR A 21 0.84 20.48 -1.16
N ALA A 22 1.29 21.03 -0.03
CA ALA A 22 0.70 20.72 1.27
C ALA A 22 -0.80 21.06 1.36
N SER A 23 -1.28 22.08 0.64
CA SER A 23 -2.70 22.44 0.61
C SER A 23 -3.57 21.49 -0.22
N ASP A 24 -2.97 20.61 -1.02
CA ASP A 24 -3.70 19.60 -1.78
C ASP A 24 -4.00 18.34 -0.97
N ILE A 25 -3.46 18.24 0.25
CA ILE A 25 -3.61 17.07 1.12
C ILE A 25 -4.99 17.11 1.79
N LEU A 26 -5.75 16.03 1.61
CA LEU A 26 -7.04 15.84 2.26
C LEU A 26 -6.86 15.24 3.65
N ARG A 27 -7.69 15.69 4.60
CA ARG A 27 -7.83 15.03 5.90
C ARG A 27 -9.13 14.25 5.93
N LEU A 28 -9.05 12.99 6.32
CA LEU A 28 -10.17 12.06 6.34
C LEU A 28 -10.47 11.58 7.76
N ASP A 29 -11.73 11.27 8.04
CA ASP A 29 -12.10 10.49 9.23
C ASP A 29 -11.76 8.99 9.06
N ALA A 30 -11.93 8.20 10.12
CA ALA A 30 -11.64 6.78 10.11
C ALA A 30 -12.57 5.95 9.20
N GLN A 31 -13.61 6.55 8.62
CA GLN A 31 -14.53 5.94 7.66
C GLN A 31 -14.28 6.45 6.23
N GLY A 32 -13.21 7.24 6.01
CA GLY A 32 -12.85 7.77 4.70
C GLY A 32 -13.64 9.00 4.27
N ARG A 33 -14.42 9.64 5.16
CA ARG A 33 -15.08 10.89 4.81
C ARG A 33 -14.11 12.04 4.86
N VAL A 34 -14.15 12.91 3.86
CA VAL A 34 -13.37 14.15 3.83
C VAL A 34 -13.87 15.09 4.93
N ILE A 35 -12.96 15.47 5.83
CA ILE A 35 -13.23 16.43 6.90
C ILE A 35 -12.47 17.76 6.71
N ASP A 36 -11.49 17.79 5.80
CA ASP A 36 -10.72 18.99 5.44
C ASP A 36 -10.07 18.83 4.05
N GLY A 37 -10.02 19.94 3.29
CA GLY A 37 -9.45 20.02 1.95
C GLY A 37 -10.49 20.12 0.82
N ASP A 38 -10.02 20.50 -0.38
CA ASP A 38 -10.89 20.96 -1.49
C ASP A 38 -11.11 19.92 -2.59
N TRP A 39 -10.53 18.73 -2.45
CA TRP A 39 -10.49 17.70 -3.49
C TRP A 39 -11.34 16.48 -3.18
N ASN A 40 -11.69 15.73 -4.23
CA ASN A 40 -12.40 14.47 -4.13
C ASN A 40 -11.44 13.29 -3.88
N ILE A 41 -11.99 12.22 -3.32
CA ILE A 41 -11.31 10.94 -3.11
C ILE A 41 -11.71 9.91 -4.17
N THR A 42 -10.83 8.92 -4.39
CA THR A 42 -11.14 7.73 -5.20
C THR A 42 -11.47 6.54 -4.30
N PRO A 43 -12.16 5.49 -4.80
CA PRO A 43 -12.43 4.28 -4.00
C PRO A 43 -11.16 3.57 -3.50
N THR A 44 -10.00 3.83 -4.14
CA THR A 44 -8.67 3.35 -3.71
C THR A 44 -8.35 3.70 -2.26
N ILE A 45 -8.96 4.75 -1.69
CA ILE A 45 -8.75 5.12 -0.28
C ILE A 45 -9.09 3.99 0.69
N ASN A 46 -10.03 3.10 0.34
CA ASN A 46 -10.44 1.98 1.18
C ASN A 46 -9.25 1.08 1.54
N LEU A 47 -8.30 0.87 0.61
CA LEU A 47 -7.07 0.12 0.88
C LEU A 47 -6.23 0.74 2.01
N HIS A 48 -6.11 2.07 2.01
CA HIS A 48 -5.33 2.78 3.04
C HIS A 48 -6.06 2.74 4.39
N ILE A 49 -7.38 2.90 4.39
CA ILE A 49 -8.22 2.85 5.59
C ILE A 49 -8.13 1.46 6.23
N ASP A 50 -8.31 0.40 5.44
CA ASP A 50 -8.29 -0.98 5.93
C ASP A 50 -6.92 -1.32 6.54
N VAL A 51 -5.81 -0.90 5.90
CA VAL A 51 -4.47 -1.06 6.47
C VAL A 51 -4.33 -0.31 7.79
N HIS A 52 -4.75 0.95 7.90
CA HIS A 52 -4.65 1.70 9.16
C HIS A 52 -5.58 1.16 10.26
N ALA A 53 -6.73 0.58 9.89
CA ALA A 53 -7.66 -0.06 10.80
C ALA A 53 -7.07 -1.36 11.39
N GLU A 54 -6.32 -2.12 10.61
CA GLU A 54 -5.73 -3.40 11.03
C GLU A 54 -4.31 -3.27 11.59
N ARG A 55 -3.55 -2.26 11.15
CA ARG A 55 -2.13 -2.06 11.45
C ARG A 55 -1.90 -0.69 12.06
N HIS A 56 -2.20 -0.57 13.36
CA HIS A 56 -1.97 0.65 14.13
C HIS A 56 -0.47 1.00 14.29
N ASP A 57 0.43 0.07 13.99
CA ASP A 57 1.88 0.31 13.91
C ASP A 57 2.28 1.05 12.61
N VAL A 58 1.44 1.01 11.57
CA VAL A 58 1.69 1.66 10.28
C VAL A 58 1.19 3.09 10.30
N ARG A 59 2.11 4.04 10.06
CA ARG A 59 1.81 5.48 10.01
C ARG A 59 1.62 6.04 8.60
N VAL A 60 2.22 5.40 7.61
CA VAL A 60 2.21 5.85 6.22
C VAL A 60 2.01 4.63 5.33
N VAL A 61 1.09 4.74 4.38
CA VAL A 61 0.85 3.74 3.33
C VAL A 61 1.06 4.43 1.99
N ILE A 62 1.92 3.85 1.15
CA ILE A 62 2.21 4.35 -0.20
C ILE A 62 1.74 3.29 -1.20
N HIS A 63 1.00 3.73 -2.20
CA HIS A 63 0.58 2.92 -3.35
C HIS A 63 1.10 3.58 -4.63
N ASN A 64 1.77 2.81 -5.48
CA ASN A 64 2.31 3.27 -6.75
C ASN A 64 2.30 2.15 -7.80
N HIS A 65 2.49 2.52 -9.07
CA HIS A 65 2.49 1.63 -10.23
C HIS A 65 3.84 1.74 -10.97
N PRO A 66 4.96 1.35 -10.36
CA PRO A 66 6.26 1.44 -11.00
C PRO A 66 6.35 0.41 -12.13
N GLU A 67 6.91 0.80 -13.28
CA GLU A 67 7.02 -0.02 -14.49
C GLU A 67 7.54 -1.43 -14.20
N TRP A 68 8.74 -1.53 -13.61
CA TRP A 68 9.37 -2.82 -13.32
C TRP A 68 8.68 -3.58 -12.18
N GLY A 69 8.09 -2.88 -11.21
CA GLY A 69 7.34 -3.53 -10.13
C GLY A 69 6.07 -4.20 -10.66
N ALA A 70 5.39 -3.57 -11.63
CA ALA A 70 4.24 -4.16 -12.30
C ALA A 70 4.61 -5.42 -13.08
N VAL A 71 5.77 -5.45 -13.74
CA VAL A 71 6.27 -6.65 -14.43
C VAL A 71 6.50 -7.81 -13.47
N TRP A 72 7.16 -7.57 -12.33
CA TRP A 72 7.38 -8.60 -11.30
C TRP A 72 6.07 -9.10 -10.68
N ALA A 73 5.13 -8.20 -10.40
CA ALA A 73 3.81 -8.55 -9.88
C ALA A 73 3.02 -9.40 -10.90
N ALA A 74 3.01 -9.01 -12.18
CA ALA A 74 2.33 -9.75 -13.25
C ALA A 74 2.97 -11.15 -13.48
N ALA A 75 4.28 -11.27 -13.30
CA ALA A 75 4.99 -12.54 -13.36
C ALA A 75 4.80 -13.41 -12.11
N GLY A 76 4.18 -12.88 -11.05
CA GLY A 76 3.99 -13.61 -9.80
C GLY A 76 5.31 -13.90 -9.06
N ARG A 77 6.30 -13.03 -9.18
CA ARG A 77 7.65 -13.29 -8.67
C ARG A 77 8.16 -12.10 -7.88
N PHE A 78 9.00 -12.39 -6.90
CA PHE A 78 9.79 -11.35 -6.25
C PHE A 78 11.07 -11.10 -7.03
N PRO A 79 11.50 -9.83 -7.19
CA PRO A 79 12.85 -9.55 -7.65
C PRO A 79 13.85 -10.09 -6.62
N PRO A 80 14.87 -10.87 -7.03
CA PRO A 80 15.94 -11.23 -6.11
C PRO A 80 16.81 -10.00 -5.79
N VAL A 81 17.66 -10.13 -4.78
CA VAL A 81 18.64 -9.10 -4.41
C VAL A 81 19.77 -9.08 -5.46
N TYR A 82 19.89 -7.99 -6.20
CA TYR A 82 20.91 -7.78 -7.24
C TYR A 82 22.02 -6.82 -6.81
N ASP A 83 21.69 -5.84 -5.95
CA ASP A 83 22.59 -4.81 -5.47
C ASP A 83 22.21 -4.36 -4.04
N GLN A 84 22.98 -3.43 -3.48
CA GLN A 84 22.73 -2.90 -2.13
C GLN A 84 21.35 -2.23 -2.00
N THR A 85 20.84 -1.59 -3.06
CA THR A 85 19.53 -0.92 -3.05
C THR A 85 18.40 -1.94 -2.95
N SER A 86 18.51 -3.05 -3.67
CA SER A 86 17.54 -4.15 -3.60
C SER A 86 17.52 -4.87 -2.24
N ALA A 87 18.53 -4.67 -1.40
CA ALA A 87 18.62 -5.20 -0.04
C ALA A 87 18.16 -4.21 1.06
N LEU A 88 17.63 -3.04 0.70
CA LEU A 88 17.26 -2.00 1.69
C LEU A 88 16.04 -2.36 2.54
N VAL A 89 15.23 -3.33 2.12
CA VAL A 89 14.08 -3.77 2.89
C VAL A 89 14.51 -4.93 3.79
N ASP A 90 14.34 -4.77 5.10
CA ASP A 90 14.79 -5.72 6.14
C ASP A 90 13.87 -6.96 6.27
N THR A 91 12.84 -7.04 5.44
CA THR A 91 11.86 -8.13 5.41
C THR A 91 11.58 -8.58 4.00
N ASP A 92 11.29 -9.87 3.84
CA ASP A 92 10.84 -10.40 2.56
C ASP A 92 9.51 -9.75 2.15
N PRO A 93 9.37 -9.33 0.88
CA PRO A 93 8.09 -8.87 0.36
C PRO A 93 7.04 -9.97 0.46
N VAL A 94 5.80 -9.56 0.73
CA VAL A 94 4.64 -10.46 0.75
C VAL A 94 3.87 -10.28 -0.54
N ARG A 95 3.51 -11.39 -1.20
CA ARG A 95 2.75 -11.40 -2.45
C ARG A 95 1.28 -11.63 -2.14
N TYR A 96 0.46 -10.78 -2.71
CA TYR A 96 -0.98 -11.03 -2.88
C TYR A 96 -1.15 -11.64 -4.28
N ASP A 97 -1.54 -12.92 -4.36
CA ASP A 97 -1.64 -13.67 -5.63
C ASP A 97 -3.08 -13.86 -6.14
N GLU A 98 -4.02 -13.11 -5.57
CA GLU A 98 -5.39 -13.14 -6.02
C GLU A 98 -5.66 -11.87 -6.85
N TYR A 99 -6.33 -12.02 -7.99
CA TYR A 99 -6.89 -10.87 -8.71
C TYR A 99 -8.38 -11.08 -8.85
N ARG A 100 -9.15 -10.39 -8.01
CA ARG A 100 -10.62 -10.53 -7.98
C ARG A 100 -11.33 -9.41 -8.74
N GLY A 101 -10.64 -8.31 -9.06
CA GLY A 101 -11.20 -7.14 -9.74
C GLY A 101 -10.52 -5.83 -9.33
N THR A 102 -11.01 -4.71 -9.84
CA THR A 102 -10.51 -3.38 -9.48
C THR A 102 -10.87 -3.01 -8.04
N VAL A 103 -10.24 -1.97 -7.50
CA VAL A 103 -10.52 -1.46 -6.14
C VAL A 103 -11.87 -0.74 -6.02
N ASP A 104 -12.49 -0.41 -7.16
CA ASP A 104 -13.78 0.29 -7.21
C ASP A 104 -14.98 -0.67 -7.07
N ASP A 105 -14.72 -1.98 -7.01
CA ASP A 105 -15.74 -2.99 -6.72
C ASP A 105 -15.95 -3.10 -5.20
N GLU A 106 -17.05 -2.51 -4.73
CA GLU A 106 -17.43 -2.46 -3.32
C GLU A 106 -17.50 -3.85 -2.66
N ALA A 107 -17.83 -4.91 -3.42
CA ALA A 107 -17.90 -6.27 -2.88
C ALA A 107 -16.52 -6.92 -2.66
N LEU A 108 -15.46 -6.36 -3.26
CA LEU A 108 -14.10 -6.93 -3.27
C LEU A 108 -13.06 -6.07 -2.55
N GLY A 109 -13.41 -4.86 -2.11
CA GLY A 109 -12.49 -3.96 -1.39
C GLY A 109 -12.07 -4.49 -0.02
N ALA A 110 -13.02 -5.04 0.75
CA ALA A 110 -12.87 -5.35 2.18
C ALA A 110 -11.96 -6.55 2.55
N GLN A 111 -11.39 -7.28 1.58
CA GLN A 111 -10.57 -8.49 1.84
C GLN A 111 -9.06 -8.30 1.62
N ARG A 112 -8.60 -7.08 1.30
CA ARG A 112 -7.24 -6.87 0.74
C ARG A 112 -6.16 -6.49 1.77
N SER A 113 -6.54 -6.25 3.03
CA SER A 113 -5.67 -5.79 4.13
C SER A 113 -5.03 -6.90 4.96
N THR A 114 -5.60 -8.11 4.95
CA THR A 114 -5.21 -9.21 5.86
C THR A 114 -4.27 -10.24 5.23
N HIS A 115 -3.04 -9.85 4.90
CA HIS A 115 -1.96 -10.85 4.79
C HIS A 115 -1.12 -10.88 6.06
N ARG A 116 -1.56 -11.75 6.98
CA ARG A 116 -0.82 -12.11 8.19
C ARG A 116 0.34 -13.00 7.78
N ARG A 117 1.56 -12.67 8.23
CA ARG A 117 2.78 -13.47 8.03
C ARG A 117 2.52 -14.97 8.21
N ALA A 118 2.59 -15.75 7.14
CA ALA A 118 2.99 -17.15 7.26
C ALA A 118 4.52 -17.13 7.29
N ARG A 119 5.10 -17.28 8.48
CA ARG A 119 6.55 -17.41 8.66
C ARG A 119 6.95 -18.77 8.07
N LEU A 120 7.19 -18.83 6.76
CA LEU A 120 7.81 -20.00 6.17
C LEU A 120 9.27 -20.04 6.68
N PRO A 121 9.73 -21.16 7.27
CA PRO A 121 11.11 -21.27 7.69
C PRO A 121 12.00 -21.20 6.46
N VAL A 122 12.84 -20.16 6.37
CA VAL A 122 13.97 -20.14 5.44
C VAL A 122 14.95 -21.21 5.95
N PRO A 123 15.30 -22.23 5.15
CA PRO A 123 16.38 -23.13 5.52
C PRO A 123 17.66 -22.32 5.49
N VAL A 124 18.27 -22.10 6.66
CA VAL A 124 19.66 -21.68 6.73
C VAL A 124 20.47 -22.87 6.23
N GLY A 125 20.96 -22.80 5.00
CA GLY A 125 21.98 -23.73 4.52
C GLY A 125 23.16 -23.65 5.47
N SER A 126 23.49 -24.78 6.10
CA SER A 126 24.74 -24.91 6.84
C SER A 126 25.87 -24.82 5.83
N ASP A 127 26.70 -23.79 5.94
CA ASP A 127 28.00 -23.75 5.28
C ASP A 127 28.79 -25.01 5.68
N GLY A 128 28.93 -25.91 4.72
CA GLY A 128 29.83 -27.06 4.81
C GLY A 128 31.24 -26.62 4.44
N ALA A 129 32.18 -27.01 5.30
CA ALA A 129 33.62 -26.93 5.13
C ALA A 129 34.13 -27.62 3.85
#